data_AF-A0A7J6I8L5-F1
#
_entry.id   AF-A0A7J6I8L5-F1
#
_cell.length_a   1.000
_cell.length_b   1.000
_cell.length_c   1.000
_cell.angle_alpha   90.00
_cell.angle_beta   90.00
_cell.angle_gamma   90.00
#
_symmetry.space_group_name_H-M   'P 1'
#
loop_
_entity.id
_entity.type
_entity.pdbx_description
1 polymer ?
#
loop_
_entity_poly.entity_id
_entity_poly.type
_entity_poly.pdbx_seq_one_letter_code
_entity_poly.pdbx_strand_id
1 'polypeptide(L)'
;MLDYLYTTQYQMGGILSISLVLIKLIKTEFDNRCSSDVSLIKITKNYTHAVYVPFQRKDDLVKFYEKPFYLGVLKEHVLPYCHGLLNLDYESEVEGDILPIFRKGEEFNYGVEFMLLISFKDNTVGLVEDALTSLESLIMGFPSLIVQYTQGQNFNHSNKRYTHAVVIRFQSLEAFQIFESSLEYK
;
A
#
# COMPACT_ATOMS: atom_id res chain seq x y z
N MET A 1 9.86 26.68 -6.55
CA MET A 1 8.61 26.02 -7.01
C MET A 1 8.78 24.49 -7.06
N LEU A 2 9.62 23.92 -6.19
CA LEU A 2 9.64 22.48 -5.85
C LEU A 2 9.59 22.31 -4.32
N ASP A 3 9.48 23.42 -3.59
CA ASP A 3 9.66 23.52 -2.14
C ASP A 3 8.49 22.92 -1.33
N TYR A 4 7.46 22.42 -2.02
CA TYR A 4 6.25 21.82 -1.46
C TYR A 4 5.84 20.51 -2.16
N LEU A 5 6.77 19.82 -2.83
CA LEU A 5 6.48 18.48 -3.33
C LEU A 5 6.40 17.54 -2.12
N TYR A 6 5.18 17.23 -1.66
CA TYR A 6 5.02 16.22 -0.60
C TYR A 6 5.35 14.86 -1.21
N THR A 7 6.21 14.10 -0.54
CA THR A 7 6.79 12.84 -1.04
C THR A 7 5.77 11.72 -1.29
N THR A 8 4.51 11.92 -0.92
CA THR A 8 3.40 11.00 -1.21
C THR A 8 2.53 11.45 -2.40
N GLN A 9 2.79 12.62 -2.98
CA GLN A 9 2.03 13.13 -4.13
C GLN A 9 2.46 12.46 -5.44
N TYR A 10 3.69 11.96 -5.47
CA TYR A 10 4.30 11.35 -6.65
C TYR A 10 5.06 10.10 -6.26
N GLN A 11 4.90 9.06 -7.06
CA GLN A 11 5.70 7.85 -6.99
C GLN A 11 6.94 8.06 -7.86
N MET A 12 8.11 7.67 -7.35
CA MET A 12 9.38 7.76 -8.06
C MET A 12 10.04 6.39 -8.11
N GLY A 13 10.85 6.16 -9.15
CA GLY A 13 11.71 4.99 -9.22
C GLY A 13 12.65 4.94 -8.02
N GLY A 14 12.83 3.75 -7.44
CA GLY A 14 13.67 3.55 -6.26
C GLY A 14 13.21 2.38 -5.42
N ILE A 15 13.65 2.36 -4.17
CA ILE A 15 13.25 1.35 -3.19
C ILE A 15 12.11 1.89 -2.37
N LEU A 16 11.08 1.07 -2.22
CA LEU A 16 9.94 1.41 -1.41
C LEU A 16 9.79 0.45 -0.23
N SER A 17 9.66 1.02 0.96
CA SER A 17 9.26 0.32 2.17
C SER A 17 7.84 0.68 2.57
N ILE A 18 6.97 -0.34 2.70
CA ILE A 18 5.60 -0.23 3.19
C ILE A 18 5.50 -0.94 4.53
N SER A 19 5.03 -0.23 5.55
CA SER A 19 4.75 -0.77 6.89
C SER A 19 3.28 -0.60 7.23
N LEU A 20 2.54 -1.70 7.38
CA LEU A 20 1.13 -1.71 7.76
C LEU A 20 0.96 -2.09 9.24
N VAL A 21 0.25 -1.24 9.97
CA VAL A 21 0.00 -1.44 11.41
C VAL A 21 -1.37 -2.06 11.62
N LEU A 22 -1.36 -3.25 12.23
CA LEU A 22 -2.55 -3.97 12.61
C LEU A 22 -3.07 -3.46 13.96
N ILE A 23 -4.33 -3.05 13.99
CA ILE A 23 -5.05 -2.77 15.22
C ILE A 23 -6.25 -3.71 15.29
N LYS A 24 -6.35 -4.45 16.40
CA LYS A 24 -7.49 -5.32 16.67
C LYS A 24 -8.67 -4.42 17.06
N LEU A 25 -9.66 -4.33 16.18
CA LEU A 25 -10.90 -3.62 16.46
C LEU A 25 -11.90 -4.62 17.05
N ILE A 26 -12.39 -4.29 18.25
CA ILE A 26 -13.51 -4.98 18.87
C ILE A 26 -14.75 -4.21 18.47
N LYS A 27 -15.57 -4.80 17.60
CA LYS A 27 -16.89 -4.27 17.25
C LYS A 27 -17.94 -5.05 18.03
N THR A 28 -18.83 -4.32 18.68
CA THR A 28 -20.01 -4.89 19.31
C THR A 28 -21.17 -4.69 18.35
N GLU A 29 -21.66 -5.77 17.75
CA GLU A 29 -22.86 -5.74 16.90
C GLU A 29 -24.06 -6.16 17.76
N PHE A 30 -25.12 -5.35 17.74
CA PHE A 30 -26.41 -5.71 18.32
C PHE A 30 -27.21 -6.48 17.26
N ASP A 31 -27.54 -7.73 17.54
CA ASP A 31 -28.40 -8.52 16.65
C ASP A 31 -29.87 -8.17 16.90
N ASN A 32 -30.41 -7.24 16.13
CA ASN A 32 -31.82 -6.83 16.20
C ASN A 32 -32.81 -7.94 15.77
N ARG A 33 -32.35 -9.16 15.43
CA ARG A 33 -33.21 -10.28 14.99
C ARG A 33 -33.57 -11.28 16.09
N CYS A 34 -33.02 -11.15 17.30
CA CYS A 34 -33.35 -12.01 18.44
C CYS A 34 -33.86 -11.16 19.61
N SER A 35 -35.04 -11.49 20.16
CA SER A 35 -35.64 -10.80 21.33
C SER A 35 -34.91 -11.03 22.67
N SER A 36 -33.63 -11.41 22.62
CA SER A 36 -32.76 -11.51 23.78
C SER A 36 -31.53 -10.66 23.49
N ASP A 37 -31.29 -9.63 24.31
CA ASP A 37 -30.13 -8.72 24.21
C ASP A 37 -28.81 -9.49 24.32
N VAL A 38 -28.37 -10.07 23.21
CA VAL A 38 -27.06 -10.74 23.09
C VAL A 38 -26.23 -9.89 22.16
N SER A 39 -25.36 -9.06 22.75
CA SER A 39 -24.34 -8.33 22.01
C SER A 39 -23.28 -9.32 21.51
N LEU A 40 -23.14 -9.46 20.19
CA LEU A 40 -22.05 -10.27 19.62
C LEU A 40 -20.79 -9.42 19.54
N ILE A 41 -19.73 -9.88 20.20
CA ILE A 41 -18.40 -9.26 20.10
C ILE A 41 -17.71 -9.83 18.86
N LYS A 42 -17.65 -9.05 17.80
CA LYS A 42 -16.89 -9.38 16.58
C LYS A 42 -15.52 -8.74 16.64
N ILE A 43 -14.49 -9.58 16.62
CA ILE A 43 -13.10 -9.14 16.56
C ILE A 43 -12.68 -9.09 15.10
N THR A 44 -12.49 -7.89 14.55
CA THR A 44 -11.94 -7.69 13.20
C THR A 44 -10.46 -7.32 13.28
N LYS A 45 -9.62 -8.04 12.53
CA LYS A 45 -8.20 -7.72 12.36
C LYS A 45 -8.05 -6.87 11.11
N ASN A 46 -7.92 -5.55 11.28
CA ASN A 46 -7.75 -4.64 10.17
C ASN A 46 -6.41 -3.92 10.29
N TYR A 47 -5.72 -3.75 9.16
CA TYR A 47 -4.68 -2.73 9.07
C TYR A 47 -5.37 -1.37 9.06
N THR A 48 -4.85 -0.45 9.87
CA THR A 48 -5.50 0.86 10.10
C THR A 48 -4.60 2.01 9.70
N HIS A 49 -3.28 1.80 9.74
CA HIS A 49 -2.30 2.79 9.38
C HIS A 49 -1.28 2.14 8.44
N ALA A 50 -0.81 2.93 7.48
CA ALA A 50 0.25 2.58 6.57
C ALA A 50 1.32 3.67 6.67
N VAL A 51 2.58 3.25 6.69
CA VAL A 51 3.74 4.14 6.53
C VAL A 51 4.43 3.73 5.23
N TYR A 52 4.67 4.72 4.39
CA TYR A 52 5.29 4.58 3.08
C TYR A 52 6.58 5.40 3.10
N VAL A 53 7.73 4.76 2.88
CA VAL A 53 9.03 5.43 2.93
C VAL A 53 9.83 5.07 1.68
N PRO A 54 10.09 6.05 0.80
CA PRO A 54 10.97 5.86 -0.35
C PRO A 54 12.45 5.96 0.07
N PHE A 55 13.29 5.14 -0.56
CA PHE A 55 14.74 5.09 -0.42
C PHE A 55 15.36 5.07 -1.82
N GLN A 56 16.53 5.70 -1.99
CA GLN A 56 17.20 5.70 -3.29
C GLN A 56 17.87 4.35 -3.59
N ARG A 57 18.40 3.67 -2.57
CA ARG A 57 19.15 2.41 -2.70
C ARG A 57 18.75 1.40 -1.63
N LYS A 58 18.89 0.11 -1.96
CA LYS A 58 18.65 -0.99 -1.00
C LYS A 58 19.55 -0.86 0.24
N ASP A 59 20.81 -0.45 0.05
CA ASP A 59 21.75 -0.22 1.15
C ASP A 59 21.27 0.85 2.15
N ASP A 60 20.54 1.88 1.68
CA ASP A 60 20.06 2.95 2.54
C ASP A 60 18.89 2.48 3.40
N LEU A 61 18.00 1.66 2.83
CA LEU A 61 16.94 0.97 3.58
C LEU A 61 17.52 0.07 4.67
N VAL A 62 18.53 -0.74 4.34
CA VAL A 62 19.19 -1.61 5.33
C VAL A 62 19.79 -0.79 6.46
N LYS A 63 20.56 0.26 6.14
CA LYS A 63 21.13 1.18 7.15
C LYS A 63 20.06 1.85 7.99
N PHE A 64 18.90 2.17 7.42
CA PHE A 64 17.78 2.77 8.15
C PHE A 64 17.20 1.82 9.19
N TYR A 65 16.98 0.55 8.84
CA TYR A 65 16.51 -0.46 9.79
C TYR A 65 17.49 -0.75 10.92
N GLU A 66 18.79 -0.54 10.70
CA GLU A 66 19.82 -0.69 11.72
C GLU A 66 19.96 0.53 12.64
N LYS A 67 19.30 1.66 12.36
CA LYS A 67 19.44 2.87 13.18
C LYS A 67 18.88 2.65 14.59
N PRO A 68 19.69 2.85 15.65
CA PRO A 68 19.21 2.71 17.03
C PRO A 68 18.03 3.63 17.36
N PHE A 69 18.02 4.84 16.78
CA PHE A 69 16.91 5.79 16.95
C PHE A 69 15.59 5.25 16.38
N TYR A 70 15.60 4.73 15.15
CA TYR A 70 14.41 4.13 14.53
C TYR A 70 13.89 2.93 15.34
N LEU A 71 14.80 2.04 15.74
CA LEU A 71 14.47 0.87 16.56
C LEU A 71 13.92 1.28 17.94
N GLY A 72 14.47 2.34 18.55
CA GLY A 72 13.98 2.92 19.79
C GLY A 72 12.55 3.44 19.64
N VAL A 73 12.27 4.22 18.60
CA VAL A 73 10.91 4.72 18.31
C VAL A 73 9.92 3.58 18.10
N LEU A 74 10.28 2.57 17.31
CA LEU A 74 9.41 1.40 17.13
C LEU A 74 9.11 0.72 18.47
N LYS A 75 10.13 0.45 19.26
CA LYS A 75 10.01 -0.27 20.53
C LYS A 75 9.22 0.50 21.59
N GLU A 76 9.44 1.81 21.69
CA GLU A 76 8.91 2.64 22.78
C GLU A 76 7.55 3.28 22.43
N HIS A 77 7.27 3.50 21.15
CA HIS A 77 6.12 4.31 20.72
C HIS A 77 5.18 3.62 19.73
N VAL A 78 5.60 2.57 19.02
CA VAL A 78 4.75 1.90 18.02
C VAL A 78 4.31 0.52 18.50
N LEU A 79 5.27 -0.35 18.79
CA LEU A 79 5.02 -1.75 19.18
C LEU A 79 4.13 -1.91 20.42
N PRO A 80 4.20 -1.06 21.46
CA PRO A 80 3.32 -1.17 22.63
C PRO A 80 1.83 -0.97 22.32
N TYR A 81 1.51 -0.29 21.22
CA TYR A 81 0.13 0.07 20.86
C TYR A 81 -0.36 -0.65 19.60
N CYS A 82 0.47 -1.48 18.96
CA CYS A 82 0.10 -2.26 17.79
C CYS A 82 -0.13 -3.73 18.14
N HIS A 83 -1.07 -4.37 17.44
CA HIS A 83 -1.33 -5.81 17.58
C HIS A 83 -0.51 -6.64 16.59
N GLY A 84 0.17 -5.97 15.66
CA GLY A 84 1.00 -6.56 14.63
C GLY A 84 1.50 -5.48 13.67
N LEU A 85 2.60 -5.80 13.01
CA LEU A 85 3.24 -4.98 12.01
C LEU A 85 3.56 -5.86 10.81
N LEU A 86 3.25 -5.38 9.61
CA LEU A 86 3.56 -6.05 8.35
C LEU A 86 4.45 -5.12 7.53
N ASN A 87 5.69 -5.53 7.26
CA ASN A 87 6.62 -4.76 6.44
C ASN A 87 6.85 -5.46 5.10
N LEU A 88 6.88 -4.69 4.03
CA LEU A 88 7.14 -5.19 2.69
C LEU A 88 8.01 -4.18 1.96
N ASP A 89 9.10 -4.67 1.36
CA ASP A 89 10.05 -3.82 0.66
C ASP A 89 10.20 -4.30 -0.78
N TYR A 90 10.02 -3.41 -1.75
CA TYR A 90 10.18 -3.72 -3.16
C TYR A 90 10.85 -2.60 -3.94
N GLU A 91 11.35 -2.93 -5.12
CA GLU A 91 11.89 -1.95 -6.06
C GLU A 91 10.75 -1.44 -6.92
N SER A 92 10.46 -0.15 -6.76
CA SER A 92 9.38 0.54 -7.43
C SER A 92 9.77 0.83 -8.87
N GLU A 93 9.21 0.07 -9.80
CA GLU A 93 9.28 0.35 -11.22
C GLU A 93 8.21 1.39 -11.56
N VAL A 94 8.62 2.65 -11.66
CA VAL A 94 7.79 3.73 -12.20
C VAL A 94 8.42 4.14 -13.51
N GLU A 95 7.62 4.31 -14.56
CA GLU A 95 8.12 4.94 -15.77
C GLU A 95 8.80 6.26 -15.38
N GLY A 96 9.96 6.55 -15.99
CA GLY A 96 10.70 7.81 -15.80
C GLY A 96 9.94 9.04 -16.33
N ASP A 97 8.62 8.95 -16.43
CA ASP A 97 7.74 10.05 -16.75
C ASP A 97 7.75 11.03 -15.58
N ILE A 98 8.49 12.12 -15.79
CA ILE A 98 8.54 13.26 -14.89
C ILE A 98 7.32 14.17 -15.07
N LEU A 99 6.50 13.98 -16.11
CA LEU A 99 5.36 14.86 -16.39
C LEU A 99 4.34 14.90 -15.25
N PRO A 100 4.00 13.81 -14.55
CA PRO A 100 3.18 13.86 -13.35
C PRO A 100 3.71 14.90 -12.35
N ILE A 101 5.03 14.92 -12.09
CA ILE A 101 5.69 15.88 -11.19
C ILE A 101 5.42 17.34 -11.60
N PHE A 102 5.26 17.60 -12.90
CA PHE A 102 5.02 18.94 -13.45
C PHE A 102 3.54 19.25 -13.72
N ARG A 103 2.63 18.27 -13.62
CA ARG A 103 1.18 18.53 -13.71
C ARG A 103 0.75 19.23 -12.42
N LYS A 104 0.61 20.55 -12.56
CA LYS A 104 0.03 21.59 -11.67
C LYS A 104 -0.38 21.10 -10.28
N GLY A 105 0.33 21.60 -9.26
CA GLY A 105 0.22 21.25 -7.85
C GLY A 105 -1.09 21.62 -7.12
N GLU A 106 -2.23 21.27 -7.71
CA GLU A 106 -3.54 21.21 -7.06
C GLU A 106 -4.23 19.85 -7.30
N GLU A 107 -4.04 19.22 -8.47
CA GLU A 107 -4.59 17.90 -8.80
C GLU A 107 -4.00 16.77 -7.94
N PHE A 108 -2.84 16.99 -7.32
CA PHE A 108 -2.13 16.01 -6.49
C PHE A 108 -2.23 16.27 -4.99
N ASN A 109 -2.86 17.38 -4.56
CA ASN A 109 -3.07 17.66 -3.13
C ASN A 109 -4.09 16.70 -2.49
N TYR A 110 -4.90 16.06 -3.31
CA TYR A 110 -5.95 15.13 -2.92
C TYR A 110 -5.79 13.83 -3.69
N GLY A 111 -6.31 12.73 -3.15
CA GLY A 111 -6.19 11.41 -3.76
C GLY A 111 -6.27 10.29 -2.74
N VAL A 112 -6.34 9.07 -3.25
CA VAL A 112 -6.41 7.84 -2.43
C VAL A 112 -5.33 6.89 -2.90
N GLU A 113 -4.54 6.38 -1.95
CA GLU A 113 -3.60 5.29 -2.17
C GLU A 113 -4.31 3.96 -1.96
N PHE A 114 -4.33 3.13 -3.00
CA PHE A 114 -4.78 1.75 -2.94
C PHE A 114 -3.58 0.82 -2.93
N MET A 115 -3.44 0.04 -1.85
CA MET A 115 -2.35 -0.93 -1.69
C MET A 115 -2.89 -2.35 -1.87
N LEU A 116 -2.41 -3.04 -2.89
CA LEU A 116 -2.71 -4.45 -3.14
C LEU A 116 -1.49 -5.30 -2.78
N LEU A 117 -1.66 -6.20 -1.83
CA LEU A 117 -0.62 -7.15 -1.41
C LEU A 117 -0.95 -8.54 -1.94
N ILE A 118 -0.05 -9.11 -2.75
CA ILE A 118 -0.29 -10.35 -3.49
C ILE A 118 0.60 -11.46 -2.93
N SER A 119 0.04 -12.65 -2.76
CA SER A 119 0.76 -13.86 -2.40
C SER A 119 0.58 -14.90 -3.50
N PHE A 120 1.51 -14.94 -4.44
CA PHE A 120 1.55 -16.00 -5.44
C PHE A 120 2.00 -17.34 -4.82
N LYS A 121 1.51 -18.45 -5.38
CA LYS A 121 1.93 -19.80 -4.99
C LYS A 121 3.32 -20.10 -5.56
N ASP A 122 4.07 -20.96 -4.88
CA ASP A 122 5.39 -21.41 -5.34
C ASP A 122 5.33 -22.04 -6.75
N ASN A 123 6.44 -21.95 -7.50
CA ASN A 123 6.63 -22.53 -8.85
C ASN A 123 5.69 -21.98 -9.95
N THR A 124 5.28 -20.72 -9.85
CA THR A 124 4.40 -20.07 -10.84
C THR A 124 5.10 -18.99 -11.69
N VAL A 125 6.43 -19.07 -11.84
CA VAL A 125 7.29 -17.97 -12.34
C VAL A 125 6.79 -17.31 -13.64
N GLY A 126 6.27 -18.06 -14.63
CA GLY A 126 5.67 -17.46 -15.83
C GLY A 126 4.23 -16.95 -15.66
N LEU A 127 3.43 -17.60 -14.82
CA LEU A 127 2.05 -17.18 -14.54
C LEU A 127 2.00 -15.91 -13.68
N VAL A 128 3.05 -15.65 -12.89
CA VAL A 128 3.20 -14.41 -12.12
C VAL A 128 3.34 -13.22 -13.06
N GLU A 129 4.24 -13.32 -14.05
CA GLU A 129 4.47 -12.25 -15.04
C GLU A 129 3.20 -11.98 -15.86
N ASP A 130 2.51 -13.04 -16.31
CA ASP A 130 1.22 -12.91 -17.03
C ASP A 130 0.16 -12.20 -16.18
N ALA A 131 0.07 -12.53 -14.89
CA ALA A 131 -0.87 -11.91 -13.96
C ALA A 131 -0.55 -10.42 -13.70
N LEU A 132 0.72 -10.08 -13.53
CA LEU A 132 1.16 -8.70 -13.33
C LEU A 132 0.96 -7.87 -14.60
N THR A 133 1.24 -8.43 -15.78
CA THR A 133 0.99 -7.79 -17.08
C THR A 133 -0.50 -7.56 -17.32
N SER A 134 -1.34 -8.51 -16.91
CA SER A 134 -2.80 -8.37 -16.99
C SER A 134 -3.30 -7.27 -16.06
N LEU A 135 -2.76 -7.17 -14.84
CA LEU A 135 -3.09 -6.11 -13.89
C LEU A 135 -2.65 -4.74 -14.39
N GLU A 136 -1.47 -4.64 -14.97
CA GLU A 136 -0.97 -3.43 -15.63
C GLU A 136 -1.89 -3.01 -16.78
N SER A 137 -2.29 -3.95 -17.64
CA SER A 137 -3.22 -3.68 -18.74
C SER A 137 -4.58 -3.17 -18.24
N LEU A 138 -5.08 -3.73 -17.14
CA LEU A 138 -6.30 -3.25 -16.47
C LEU A 138 -6.12 -1.81 -15.99
N ILE A 139 -5.03 -1.51 -15.28
CA ILE A 139 -4.71 -0.17 -14.76
C ILE A 139 -4.62 0.85 -15.91
N MET A 140 -3.92 0.51 -16.99
CA MET A 140 -3.79 1.34 -18.18
C MET A 140 -5.13 1.58 -18.90
N GLY A 141 -6.14 0.76 -18.64
CA GLY A 141 -7.52 0.96 -19.10
C GLY A 141 -8.27 2.11 -18.42
N PHE A 142 -7.76 2.65 -17.30
CA PHE A 142 -8.39 3.73 -16.53
C PHE A 142 -7.51 4.99 -16.39
N PRO A 143 -7.00 5.57 -17.50
CA PRO A 143 -6.06 6.69 -17.45
C PRO A 143 -6.67 8.00 -16.92
N SER A 144 -8.01 8.10 -16.86
CA SER A 144 -8.73 9.23 -16.28
C SER A 144 -9.04 9.08 -14.79
N LEU A 145 -8.79 7.90 -14.20
CA LEU A 145 -9.04 7.63 -12.78
C LEU A 145 -7.74 7.48 -12.00
N ILE A 146 -6.74 6.87 -12.65
CA ILE A 146 -5.46 6.50 -12.06
C ILE A 146 -4.42 7.54 -12.45
N VAL A 147 -3.73 8.03 -11.43
CA VAL A 147 -2.70 9.06 -11.55
C VAL A 147 -1.34 8.42 -11.79
N GLN A 148 -0.98 7.45 -10.96
CA GLN A 148 0.26 6.68 -11.04
C GLN A 148 0.03 5.32 -10.40
N TYR A 149 0.84 4.33 -10.80
CA TYR A 149 0.96 3.08 -10.06
C TYR A 149 2.41 2.63 -10.05
N THR A 150 2.72 1.78 -9.08
CA THR A 150 3.98 1.04 -9.01
C THR A 150 3.67 -0.39 -8.64
N GLN A 151 4.50 -1.33 -9.08
CA GLN A 151 4.47 -2.69 -8.61
C GLN A 151 5.89 -3.22 -8.42
N GLY A 152 6.04 -4.28 -7.64
CA GLY A 152 7.30 -5.01 -7.61
C GLY A 152 7.31 -6.19 -6.66
N GLN A 153 8.37 -6.97 -6.79
CA GLN A 153 8.62 -8.15 -5.97
C GLN A 153 9.13 -7.75 -4.60
N ASN A 154 8.53 -8.33 -3.56
CA ASN A 154 8.99 -8.19 -2.19
C ASN A 154 10.35 -8.88 -2.01
N PHE A 155 11.38 -8.09 -1.72
CA PHE A 155 12.71 -8.60 -1.37
C PHE A 155 12.94 -8.64 0.15
N ASN A 156 11.98 -8.20 0.97
CA ASN A 156 12.11 -8.28 2.42
C ASN A 156 12.05 -9.75 2.89
N HIS A 157 13.20 -10.27 3.31
CA HIS A 157 13.33 -11.66 3.75
C HIS A 157 12.66 -11.97 5.10
N SER A 158 12.38 -10.96 5.92
CA SER A 158 11.75 -11.12 7.23
C SER A 158 10.24 -11.40 7.13
N ASN A 159 9.61 -11.00 6.02
CA ASN A 159 8.19 -11.19 5.80
C ASN A 159 7.94 -11.82 4.43
N LYS A 160 7.67 -13.13 4.44
CA LYS A 160 7.39 -13.91 3.22
C LYS A 160 5.91 -14.12 2.96
N ARG A 161 5.03 -13.45 3.73
CA ARG A 161 3.58 -13.65 3.60
C ARG A 161 3.03 -13.15 2.26
N TYR A 162 3.63 -12.10 1.73
CA TYR A 162 3.26 -11.51 0.44
C TYR A 162 4.51 -11.47 -0.44
N THR A 163 4.34 -11.85 -1.70
CA THR A 163 5.42 -11.95 -2.67
C THR A 163 5.56 -10.69 -3.49
N HIS A 164 4.47 -9.93 -3.70
CA HIS A 164 4.46 -8.69 -4.46
C HIS A 164 3.57 -7.65 -3.80
N ALA A 165 3.81 -6.40 -4.12
CA ALA A 165 2.90 -5.31 -3.82
C ALA A 165 2.67 -4.44 -5.05
N VAL A 166 1.49 -3.84 -5.08
CA VAL A 166 1.10 -2.81 -6.04
C VAL A 166 0.54 -1.64 -5.26
N VAL A 167 0.97 -0.43 -5.61
CA VAL A 167 0.44 0.81 -5.03
C VAL A 167 -0.10 1.65 -6.18
N ILE A 168 -1.41 1.91 -6.16
CA ILE A 168 -2.11 2.70 -7.17
C ILE A 168 -2.59 3.99 -6.51
N ARG A 169 -2.26 5.12 -7.12
CA ARG A 169 -2.77 6.42 -6.73
C ARG A 169 -3.96 6.79 -7.61
N PHE A 170 -5.12 6.98 -6.99
CA PHE A 170 -6.32 7.51 -7.63
C PHE A 170 -6.44 9.01 -7.40
N GLN A 171 -7.01 9.72 -8.38
CA GLN A 171 -7.23 11.17 -8.30
C GLN A 171 -8.22 11.56 -7.18
N SER A 172 -9.15 10.67 -6.83
CA SER A 172 -10.17 10.91 -5.79
C SER A 172 -10.75 9.60 -5.25
N LEU A 173 -11.55 9.71 -4.18
CA LEU A 173 -12.31 8.58 -3.64
C LEU A 173 -13.36 8.09 -4.64
N GLU A 174 -14.03 8.98 -5.38
CA GLU A 174 -15.00 8.59 -6.40
C GLU A 174 -14.31 7.81 -7.53
N ALA A 175 -13.11 8.23 -7.94
CA ALA A 175 -12.34 7.53 -8.96
C ALA A 175 -11.98 6.09 -8.52
N PHE A 176 -11.56 5.92 -7.27
CA PHE A 176 -11.32 4.60 -6.68
C PHE A 176 -12.60 3.75 -6.67
N GLN A 177 -13.73 4.31 -6.25
CA GLN A 177 -15.01 3.60 -6.20
C GLN A 177 -15.50 3.18 -7.59
N ILE A 178 -15.32 4.03 -8.62
CA ILE A 178 -15.65 3.70 -10.01
C ILE A 178 -14.81 2.51 -10.45
N PHE A 179 -13.50 2.55 -10.23
CA PHE A 179 -12.58 1.46 -10.56
C PHE A 179 -12.97 0.14 -9.87
N GLU A 180 -13.19 0.16 -8.54
CA GLU A 180 -13.57 -1.02 -7.77
C GLU A 180 -14.94 -1.60 -8.19
N SER A 181 -15.84 -0.74 -8.68
CA SER A 181 -17.17 -1.14 -9.14
C SER A 181 -17.22 -1.71 -10.56
N SER A 182 -16.15 -1.52 -11.35
CA SER A 182 -16.05 -1.92 -12.76
C SER A 182 -16.16 -3.44 -12.95
N LEU A 183 -16.54 -3.86 -14.16
CA LEU A 183 -16.64 -5.29 -14.48
C LEU A 183 -15.26 -5.90 -14.74
N GLU A 184 -14.32 -5.10 -15.21
CA GLU A 184 -12.95 -5.50 -15.53
C GLU A 184 -12.12 -5.76 -14.27
N TYR A 185 -12.41 -5.06 -13.17
CA TYR A 185 -11.74 -5.27 -11.88
C TYR A 185 -12.30 -6.46 -11.07
N LYS A 186 -13.59 -6.79 -11.26
CA LYS A 186 -14.29 -7.83 -10.49
C LYS A 186 -14.07 -9.24 -11.04
#